data_AF-A0ABD3RXA6-F1
#
_entry.id   AF-A0ABD3RXA6-F1
#
_cell.length_a   1.000
_cell.length_b   1.000
_cell.length_c   1.000
_cell.angle_alpha   90.00
_cell.angle_beta   90.00
_cell.angle_gamma   90.00
#
_symmetry.space_group_name_H-M   'P 1'
#
loop_
_entity.id
_entity.type
_entity.pdbx_description
1 polymer ?
#
loop_
_entity_poly.entity_id
_entity_poly.type
_entity_poly.pdbx_seq_one_letter_code
_entity_poly.pdbx_strand_id
1 'polypeptide(L)'
;MPRIIEPITTPNQYLGGDILRPSPSNPASIALHAAKGRSVSGRSSYRLRPQKRASSLITANRANNAASKSWKAREEARSLAREVKSVQAEMVQERIDAKRLRRQRALDNERRRMENEYRNAKRSMQVLNAGRLGTTLRNMNKKQLRQIKKSRMNSKTGVVEFVGAYEK
;
A
#
# COMPACT_ATOMS: atom_id res chain seq x y z
N MET A 1 14.33 10.69 27.14
CA MET A 1 15.71 10.83 26.59
C MET A 1 15.70 10.34 25.14
N PRO A 2 15.84 11.22 24.14
CA PRO A 2 15.92 10.80 22.74
C PRO A 2 17.27 10.11 22.49
N ARG A 3 17.28 8.96 21.81
CA ARG A 3 18.51 8.25 21.45
C ARG A 3 19.04 8.79 20.13
N ILE A 4 20.26 9.31 20.15
CA ILE A 4 21.05 9.67 18.96
C ILE A 4 21.44 8.35 18.26
N ILE A 5 21.09 8.22 16.99
CA ILE A 5 21.45 7.06 16.15
C ILE A 5 22.70 7.44 15.39
N GLU A 6 23.84 6.84 15.72
CA GLU A 6 25.06 7.02 14.95
C GLU A 6 24.99 6.24 13.62
N PRO A 7 25.57 6.77 12.52
CA PRO A 7 25.61 6.08 11.25
C PRO A 7 26.49 4.82 11.34
N ILE A 8 25.96 3.70 10.86
CA ILE A 8 26.71 2.43 10.76
C ILE A 8 27.76 2.59 9.66
N THR A 9 28.97 2.98 10.05
CA THR A 9 30.17 2.79 9.22
C THR A 9 30.61 1.35 9.41
N THR A 10 30.34 0.50 8.42
CA THR A 10 30.99 -0.82 8.35
C THR A 10 32.45 -0.58 7.94
N PRO A 11 33.45 -0.95 8.75
CA PRO A 11 34.82 -0.98 8.24
C PRO A 11 34.85 -2.00 7.11
N ASN A 12 35.30 -1.59 5.92
CA ASN A 12 35.58 -2.51 4.82
C ASN A 12 36.52 -3.59 5.35
N GLN A 13 35.99 -4.77 5.65
CA GLN A 13 36.77 -5.89 6.17
C GLN A 13 37.67 -6.39 5.05
N TYR A 14 38.94 -6.00 5.11
CA TYR A 14 39.97 -6.51 4.22
C TYR A 14 40.23 -7.98 4.54
N LEU A 15 39.84 -8.88 3.64
CA LEU A 15 40.14 -10.31 3.76
C LEU A 15 41.47 -10.57 3.04
N GLY A 16 42.48 -11.01 3.79
CA GLY A 16 43.77 -11.38 3.21
C GLY A 16 43.60 -12.50 2.17
N GLY A 17 44.00 -12.23 0.94
CA GLY A 17 43.94 -13.18 -0.18
C GLY A 17 42.86 -12.91 -1.24
N ASP A 18 42.21 -11.73 -1.22
CA ASP A 18 41.27 -11.35 -2.28
C ASP A 18 41.99 -11.19 -3.65
N ILE A 19 41.53 -11.98 -4.62
CA ILE A 19 42.15 -12.19 -5.93
C ILE A 19 41.81 -11.06 -6.92
N LEU A 20 40.76 -10.29 -6.63
CA LEU A 20 40.28 -9.22 -7.50
C LEU A 20 40.93 -7.86 -7.19
N ARG A 21 41.70 -7.75 -6.10
CA ARG A 21 42.48 -6.55 -5.73
C ARG A 21 43.79 -6.95 -5.03
N PRO A 22 44.89 -7.17 -5.77
CA PRO A 22 46.18 -7.47 -5.16
C PRO A 22 46.66 -6.29 -4.32
N SER A 23 47.13 -6.57 -3.09
CA SER A 23 47.76 -5.55 -2.24
C SER A 23 49.03 -5.02 -2.92
N PRO A 24 49.25 -3.69 -3.03
CA PRO A 24 50.47 -3.13 -3.60
C PRO A 24 51.71 -3.36 -2.73
N SER A 25 51.54 -3.83 -1.48
CA SER A 25 52.62 -3.96 -0.49
C SER A 25 53.50 -5.20 -0.66
N ASN A 26 53.18 -6.13 -1.58
CA ASN A 26 53.96 -7.35 -1.73
C ASN A 26 54.00 -7.87 -3.18
N PRO A 27 54.87 -7.32 -4.05
CA PRO A 27 54.96 -7.70 -5.46
C PRO A 27 55.38 -9.17 -5.68
N ALA A 28 56.01 -9.79 -4.68
CA ALA A 28 56.39 -11.20 -4.72
C ALA A 28 55.17 -12.15 -4.69
N SER A 29 54.04 -11.72 -4.09
CA SER A 29 52.81 -12.52 -4.06
C SER A 29 52.17 -12.64 -5.44
N ILE A 30 52.18 -11.55 -6.22
CA ILE A 30 51.66 -11.51 -7.61
C ILE A 30 52.49 -12.45 -8.51
N ALA A 31 53.83 -12.44 -8.35
CA ALA A 31 54.74 -13.32 -9.08
C ALA A 31 54.58 -14.80 -8.69
N LEU A 32 54.39 -15.11 -7.40
CA LEU A 32 54.15 -16.48 -6.91
C LEU A 32 52.82 -17.06 -7.39
N HIS A 33 51.79 -16.21 -7.57
CA HIS A 33 50.51 -16.62 -8.15
C HIS A 33 50.58 -16.81 -9.67
N ALA A 34 51.35 -15.98 -10.39
CA ALA A 34 51.61 -16.17 -11.81
C ALA A 34 52.47 -17.41 -12.11
N ALA A 35 53.37 -17.78 -11.19
CA ALA A 35 54.31 -18.90 -11.37
C ALA A 35 53.77 -20.27 -10.93
N LYS A 36 52.67 -20.33 -10.17
CA LYS A 36 52.06 -21.61 -9.77
C LYS A 36 51.06 -22.12 -10.81
N GLY A 37 51.56 -22.92 -11.75
CA GLY A 37 50.76 -24.00 -12.37
C GLY A 37 50.20 -23.75 -13.77
N ARG A 38 51.03 -23.27 -14.71
CA ARG A 38 50.72 -23.43 -16.15
C ARG A 38 51.78 -24.32 -16.80
N SER A 39 51.34 -25.42 -17.43
CA SER A 39 52.20 -26.19 -18.33
C SER A 39 52.56 -25.32 -19.55
N VAL A 40 53.82 -25.37 -19.99
CA VAL A 40 54.35 -24.60 -21.14
C VAL A 40 53.56 -24.87 -22.45
N SER A 41 52.91 -26.03 -22.57
CA SER A 41 52.08 -26.42 -23.73
C SER A 41 50.62 -25.91 -23.67
N GLY A 42 50.22 -25.12 -22.67
CA GLY A 42 48.85 -24.60 -22.54
C GLY A 42 47.78 -25.63 -22.20
N ARG A 43 48.13 -26.92 -22.01
CA ARG A 43 47.18 -27.99 -21.66
C ARG A 43 47.42 -28.52 -20.24
N SER A 44 46.79 -27.88 -19.26
CA SER A 44 46.57 -28.48 -17.93
C SER A 44 45.33 -27.91 -17.21
N SER A 45 44.15 -28.01 -17.83
CA SER A 45 42.88 -27.65 -17.18
C SER A 45 42.22 -28.81 -16.41
N TYR A 46 42.75 -30.04 -16.49
CA TYR A 46 42.06 -31.23 -15.96
C TYR A 46 42.46 -31.66 -14.54
N ARG A 47 43.25 -30.88 -13.80
CA ARG A 47 43.57 -31.16 -12.39
C ARG A 47 43.44 -29.93 -11.50
N LEU A 48 42.37 -29.15 -11.68
CA LEU A 48 41.91 -28.25 -10.63
C LEU A 48 41.46 -29.12 -9.45
N ARG A 49 42.22 -29.11 -8.35
CA ARG A 49 41.79 -29.74 -7.11
C ARG A 49 40.45 -29.11 -6.71
N PRO A 50 39.41 -29.90 -6.36
CA PRO A 50 38.17 -29.32 -5.90
C PRO A 50 38.46 -28.46 -4.67
N GLN A 51 38.18 -27.16 -4.78
CA GLN A 51 38.26 -26.23 -3.66
C GLN A 51 37.32 -26.79 -2.58
N LYS A 52 37.87 -27.11 -1.39
CA LYS A 52 37.08 -27.61 -0.27
C LYS A 52 35.93 -26.62 -0.04
N ARG A 53 34.68 -27.06 -0.16
CA ARG A 53 33.50 -26.23 0.06
C ARG A 53 33.61 -25.57 1.43
N ALA A 54 33.54 -24.24 1.49
CA ALA A 54 33.59 -23.45 2.73
C ALA A 54 32.35 -23.65 3.64
N SER A 55 31.62 -24.75 3.50
CA SER A 55 30.40 -25.03 4.25
C SER A 55 30.64 -25.37 5.71
N SER A 56 31.87 -25.69 6.13
CA SER A 56 32.22 -25.89 7.54
C SER A 56 32.54 -24.61 8.31
N LEU A 57 32.82 -23.49 7.62
CA LEU A 57 33.16 -22.22 8.26
C LEU A 57 31.90 -21.41 8.63
N ILE A 58 30.76 -21.71 8.00
CA ILE A 58 29.47 -21.06 8.29
C ILE A 58 28.83 -21.64 9.56
N THR A 59 29.03 -22.94 9.83
CA THR A 59 28.40 -23.65 10.97
C THR A 59 29.22 -23.61 12.26
N ALA A 60 30.54 -23.43 12.17
CA ALA A 60 31.43 -23.40 13.34
C ALA A 60 31.80 -21.99 13.82
N ASN A 61 31.23 -20.93 13.24
CA ASN A 61 31.53 -19.58 13.67
C ASN A 61 30.78 -19.28 14.99
N ARG A 62 31.52 -19.17 16.09
CA ARG A 62 30.98 -18.80 17.41
C ARG A 62 30.20 -17.47 17.35
N ALA A 63 30.52 -16.59 16.40
CA ALA A 63 29.77 -15.37 16.11
C ALA A 63 28.35 -15.63 15.57
N ASN A 64 28.14 -16.67 14.75
CA ASN A 64 26.81 -17.04 14.24
C ASN A 64 26.00 -17.82 15.30
N ASN A 65 26.65 -18.66 16.10
CA ASN A 65 25.97 -19.43 17.15
C ASN A 65 25.71 -18.62 18.44
N ALA A 66 26.60 -17.69 18.83
CA ALA A 66 26.36 -16.76 19.93
C ALA A 66 25.26 -15.72 19.62
N ALA A 67 24.97 -15.49 18.34
CA ALA A 67 23.86 -14.66 17.87
C ALA A 67 22.51 -15.40 17.83
N SER A 68 22.47 -16.68 18.22
CA SER A 68 21.22 -17.43 18.39
C SER A 68 20.47 -16.87 19.60
N LYS A 69 19.64 -15.84 19.37
CA LYS A 69 18.77 -15.25 20.40
C LYS A 69 18.15 -16.36 21.25
N SER A 70 18.28 -16.24 22.57
CA SER A 70 17.61 -17.14 23.50
C SER A 70 16.10 -17.17 23.21
N TRP A 71 15.43 -18.26 23.56
CA TRP A 71 14.00 -18.41 23.32
C TRP A 71 13.20 -17.20 23.83
N LYS A 72 13.54 -16.72 25.03
CA LYS A 72 12.96 -15.51 25.65
C LYS A 72 13.12 -14.27 24.76
N ALA A 73 14.32 -14.01 24.25
CA ALA A 73 14.56 -12.87 23.36
C ALA A 73 13.81 -12.98 22.01
N ARG A 74 13.48 -14.20 21.55
CA ARG A 74 12.63 -14.40 20.37
C ARG A 74 11.16 -14.16 20.67
N GLU A 75 10.71 -14.55 21.86
CA GLU A 75 9.35 -14.34 22.33
C GLU A 75 9.07 -12.85 22.57
N GLU A 76 9.96 -12.13 23.23
CA GLU A 76 9.88 -10.68 23.42
C GLU A 76 9.87 -9.93 22.08
N ALA A 77 10.74 -10.31 21.14
CA ALA A 77 10.74 -9.73 19.81
C ALA A 77 9.42 -10.01 19.05
N ARG A 78 8.80 -11.17 19.30
CA ARG A 78 7.51 -11.53 18.71
C ARG A 78 6.36 -10.77 19.36
N SER A 79 6.37 -10.55 20.68
CA SER A 79 5.34 -9.75 21.35
C SER A 79 5.41 -8.30 20.87
N LEU A 80 6.61 -7.71 20.84
CA LEU A 80 6.82 -6.36 20.35
C LEU A 80 6.38 -6.21 18.89
N ALA A 81 6.71 -7.18 18.03
CA ALA A 81 6.25 -7.15 16.64
C ALA A 81 4.72 -7.22 16.51
N ARG A 82 4.04 -7.97 17.40
CA ARG A 82 2.57 -8.02 17.43
C ARG A 82 1.98 -6.70 17.89
N GLU A 83 2.53 -6.09 18.94
CA GLU A 83 2.10 -4.78 19.47
C GLU A 83 2.28 -3.67 18.44
N VAL A 84 3.43 -3.61 17.78
CA VAL A 84 3.66 -2.61 16.71
C VAL A 84 2.66 -2.81 15.58
N LYS A 85 2.39 -4.06 15.20
CA LYS A 85 1.43 -4.37 14.13
C LYS A 85 -0.01 -4.00 14.53
N SER A 86 -0.42 -4.23 15.78
CA SER A 86 -1.77 -3.87 16.24
C SER A 86 -1.94 -2.35 16.24
N VAL A 87 -0.97 -1.61 16.78
CA VAL A 87 -1.00 -0.14 16.78
C VAL A 87 -1.03 0.43 15.36
N GLN A 88 -0.27 -0.16 14.43
CA GLN A 88 -0.33 0.23 13.01
C GLN A 88 -1.70 -0.04 12.38
N ALA A 89 -2.31 -1.19 12.68
CA ALA A 89 -3.63 -1.54 12.18
C ALA A 89 -4.71 -0.57 12.73
N GLU A 90 -4.64 -0.23 14.02
CA GLU A 90 -5.52 0.75 14.66
C GLU A 90 -5.40 2.12 14.00
N MET A 91 -4.19 2.64 13.80
CA MET A 91 -3.99 3.92 13.10
C MET A 91 -4.55 3.94 11.67
N VAL A 92 -4.43 2.83 10.93
CA VAL A 92 -4.99 2.72 9.59
C VAL A 92 -6.52 2.70 9.65
N GLN A 93 -7.08 1.96 10.60
CA GLN A 93 -8.52 1.84 10.77
C GLN A 93 -9.15 3.18 11.16
N GLU A 94 -8.54 3.93 12.08
CA GLU A 94 -8.96 5.28 12.46
C GLU A 94 -9.00 6.23 11.26
N ARG A 95 -8.00 6.19 10.37
CA ARG A 95 -7.97 6.99 9.14
C ARG A 95 -9.11 6.63 8.19
N ILE A 96 -9.38 5.33 8.04
CA ILE A 96 -10.47 4.84 7.20
C ILE A 96 -11.81 5.31 7.77
N ASP A 97 -11.99 5.19 9.08
CA ASP A 97 -13.24 5.54 9.74
C ASP A 97 -13.47 7.05 9.77
N ALA A 98 -12.43 7.86 9.95
CA ALA A 98 -12.51 9.31 9.78
C ALA A 98 -12.96 9.71 8.36
N LYS A 99 -12.44 9.02 7.33
CA LYS A 99 -12.85 9.26 5.93
C LYS A 99 -14.29 8.82 5.67
N ARG A 100 -14.71 7.67 6.21
CA ARG A 100 -16.09 7.17 6.13
C ARG A 100 -17.06 8.13 6.81
N LEU A 101 -16.73 8.60 8.02
CA LEU A 101 -17.53 9.54 8.78
C LEU A 101 -17.68 10.88 8.05
N ARG A 102 -16.60 11.41 7.45
CA ARG A 102 -16.68 12.62 6.63
C ARG A 102 -17.62 12.43 5.44
N ARG A 103 -17.54 11.28 4.76
CA ARG A 103 -18.44 10.96 3.64
C ARG A 103 -19.89 10.84 4.11
N GLN A 104 -20.14 10.17 5.23
CA GLN A 104 -21.48 10.02 5.79
C GLN A 104 -22.09 11.38 6.16
N ARG A 105 -21.32 12.26 6.83
CA ARG A 105 -21.76 13.63 7.13
C ARG A 105 -22.09 14.43 5.87
N ALA A 106 -21.31 14.27 4.80
CA ALA A 106 -21.57 14.93 3.53
C ALA A 106 -22.88 14.44 2.90
N LEU A 107 -23.10 13.12 2.86
CA LEU A 107 -24.33 12.51 2.35
C LEU A 107 -25.55 12.91 3.18
N ASP A 108 -25.44 12.96 4.51
CA ASP A 108 -26.54 13.39 5.38
C ASP A 108 -26.90 14.87 5.18
N ASN A 109 -25.90 15.72 4.97
CA ASN A 109 -26.13 17.13 4.68
C ASN A 109 -26.76 17.33 3.30
N GLU A 110 -26.32 16.58 2.30
CA GLU A 110 -26.94 16.56 0.97
C GLU A 110 -28.38 16.05 1.05
N ARG A 111 -28.62 14.97 1.78
CA ARG A 111 -29.95 14.44 2.08
C ARG A 111 -30.87 15.51 2.67
N ARG A 112 -30.41 16.21 3.72
CA ARG A 112 -31.19 17.30 4.35
C ARG A 112 -31.48 18.44 3.38
N ARG A 113 -30.51 18.82 2.56
CA ARG A 113 -30.69 19.86 1.54
C ARG A 113 -31.76 19.44 0.52
N MET A 114 -31.65 18.24 -0.02
CA MET A 114 -32.61 17.69 -0.99
C MET A 114 -34.01 17.55 -0.40
N GLU A 115 -34.14 17.09 0.85
CA GLU A 115 -35.43 17.00 1.53
C GLU A 115 -36.07 18.38 1.71
N ASN A 116 -35.29 19.40 2.07
CA ASN A 116 -35.77 20.77 2.21
C ASN A 116 -36.16 21.38 0.86
N GLU A 117 -35.37 21.16 -0.19
CA GLU A 117 -35.68 21.58 -1.55
C GLU A 117 -36.97 20.92 -2.06
N TYR A 118 -37.13 19.61 -1.86
CA TYR A 118 -38.35 18.89 -2.21
C TYR A 118 -39.57 19.43 -1.44
N ARG A 119 -39.44 19.66 -0.13
CA ARG A 119 -40.52 20.23 0.68
C ARG A 119 -40.91 21.63 0.21
N ASN A 120 -39.94 22.46 -0.14
CA ASN A 120 -40.20 23.81 -0.64
C ASN A 120 -40.90 23.76 -2.01
N ALA A 121 -40.38 22.97 -2.95
CA ALA A 121 -40.97 22.79 -4.27
C ALA A 121 -42.38 22.18 -4.20
N LYS A 122 -42.63 21.28 -3.23
CA LYS A 122 -43.96 20.69 -3.02
C LYS A 122 -45.01 21.75 -2.65
N ARG A 123 -44.63 22.82 -1.93
CA ARG A 123 -45.57 23.89 -1.51
C ARG A 123 -46.08 24.73 -2.68
N SER A 124 -45.24 24.98 -3.67
CA SER A 124 -45.61 25.78 -4.85
C SER A 124 -46.20 24.94 -6.00
N MET A 125 -46.26 23.62 -5.85
CA MET A 125 -46.71 22.73 -6.91
C MET A 125 -48.24 22.66 -6.97
N GLN A 126 -48.78 22.84 -8.18
CA GLN A 126 -50.19 22.59 -8.45
C GLN A 126 -50.46 21.08 -8.51
N VAL A 127 -51.41 20.61 -7.71
CA VAL A 127 -51.85 19.21 -7.71
C VAL A 127 -52.94 19.05 -8.75
N LEU A 128 -52.67 18.29 -9.82
CA LEU A 128 -53.69 17.93 -10.81
C LEU A 128 -54.61 16.84 -10.24
N ASN A 129 -55.89 16.91 -10.58
CA ASN A 129 -56.88 15.92 -10.15
C ASN A 129 -56.57 14.56 -10.81
N ALA A 130 -56.31 13.54 -9.97
CA ALA A 130 -55.96 12.19 -10.43
C ALA A 130 -57.01 11.57 -11.37
N GLY A 131 -58.30 11.83 -11.14
CA GLY A 131 -59.39 11.30 -11.98
C GLY A 131 -59.47 11.90 -13.38
N ARG A 132 -58.83 13.05 -13.61
CA ARG A 132 -58.78 13.73 -14.93
C ARG A 132 -57.35 13.89 -15.45
N LEU A 133 -56.37 13.19 -14.87
CA LEU A 133 -54.97 13.36 -15.22
C LEU A 133 -54.68 13.05 -16.69
N GLY A 134 -55.26 11.97 -17.22
CA GLY A 134 -55.05 11.57 -18.61
C GLY A 134 -55.58 12.57 -19.64
N THR A 135 -56.75 13.17 -19.40
CA THR A 135 -57.34 14.16 -20.30
C THR A 135 -56.68 15.53 -20.16
N THR A 136 -56.40 15.96 -18.93
CA THR A 136 -55.67 17.22 -18.68
C THR A 136 -54.26 17.21 -19.28
N LEU A 137 -53.50 16.11 -19.16
CA LEU A 137 -52.16 16.00 -19.76
C LEU A 137 -52.20 16.04 -21.29
N ARG A 138 -53.21 15.44 -21.93
CA ARG A 138 -53.37 15.46 -23.39
C ARG A 138 -53.72 16.85 -23.93
N ASN A 139 -54.44 17.64 -23.14
CA ASN A 139 -54.88 18.98 -23.54
C ASN A 139 -53.80 20.07 -23.34
N MET A 140 -52.71 19.76 -22.63
CA MET A 140 -51.62 20.71 -22.41
C MET A 140 -50.69 20.84 -23.62
N ASN A 141 -50.21 22.05 -23.88
CA ASN A 141 -49.20 22.31 -24.91
C ASN A 141 -47.84 21.70 -24.50
N LYS A 142 -47.02 21.31 -25.48
CA LYS A 142 -45.63 20.85 -25.31
C LYS A 142 -44.79 21.74 -24.39
N LYS A 143 -44.97 23.06 -24.41
CA LYS A 143 -44.28 23.98 -23.48
C LYS A 143 -44.71 23.78 -22.02
N GLN A 144 -46.00 23.59 -21.78
CA GLN A 144 -46.56 23.32 -20.45
C GLN A 144 -46.12 21.94 -19.95
N LEU A 145 -46.12 20.92 -20.82
CA LEU A 145 -45.66 19.56 -20.48
C LEU A 145 -44.18 19.52 -20.07
N ARG A 146 -43.33 20.38 -20.65
CA ARG A 146 -41.91 20.50 -20.24
C ARG A 146 -41.74 21.12 -18.85
N GLN A 147 -42.71 21.90 -18.38
CA GLN A 147 -42.69 22.50 -17.06
C GLN A 147 -43.13 21.52 -15.97
N ILE A 148 -43.85 20.44 -16.33
CA ILE A 148 -44.27 19.42 -15.38
C ILE A 148 -43.04 18.70 -14.83
N LYS A 149 -42.91 18.74 -13.51
CA LYS A 149 -41.91 17.99 -12.76
C LYS A 149 -42.52 16.71 -12.22
N LYS A 150 -41.77 15.60 -12.29
CA LYS A 150 -42.11 14.32 -11.67
C LYS A 150 -41.27 14.11 -10.42
N SER A 151 -41.85 13.47 -9.41
CA SER A 151 -41.10 12.97 -8.27
C SER A 151 -40.38 11.69 -8.63
N ARG A 152 -39.06 11.61 -8.41
CA ARG A 152 -38.26 10.37 -8.50
C ARG A 152 -37.40 10.22 -7.26
N MET A 153 -37.06 8.99 -6.88
CA MET A 153 -36.11 8.74 -5.79
C MET A 153 -34.67 8.83 -6.32
N ASN A 154 -33.82 9.60 -5.65
CA ASN A 154 -32.40 9.65 -5.95
C ASN A 154 -31.72 8.39 -5.39
N SER A 155 -31.07 7.62 -6.26
CA SER A 155 -30.43 6.35 -5.89
C SER A 155 -29.23 6.50 -4.94
N LYS A 156 -28.62 7.69 -4.89
CA LYS A 156 -27.45 7.96 -4.04
C LYS A 156 -27.84 8.37 -2.62
N THR A 157 -28.88 9.21 -2.49
CA THR A 157 -29.30 9.79 -1.21
C THR A 157 -30.58 9.16 -0.64
N GLY A 158 -31.33 8.42 -1.46
CA GLY A 158 -32.63 7.84 -1.09
C GLY A 158 -33.77 8.86 -0.99
N VAL A 159 -33.52 10.14 -1.28
CA VAL A 159 -34.50 11.22 -1.16
C VAL A 159 -35.30 11.37 -2.45
N VAL A 160 -36.58 11.71 -2.32
CA VAL A 160 -37.43 12.04 -3.46
C VAL A 160 -37.11 13.45 -3.96
N GLU A 161 -36.76 13.59 -5.23
CA GLU A 161 -36.45 14.83 -5.91
C GLU A 161 -37.40 15.09 -7.09
N PHE A 162 -37.53 16.36 -7.49
CA PHE A 162 -38.34 16.76 -8.64
C PHE A 162 -37.50 16.91 -9.90
N VAL A 163 -37.86 16.16 -10.94
CA VAL A 163 -37.08 16.03 -12.18
C VAL A 163 -37.96 16.26 -13.38
N GLY A 164 -37.38 16.72 -14.49
CA GLY A 164 -38.12 16.96 -15.73
C GLY A 164 -38.82 15.69 -16.22
N ALA A 165 -40.03 15.82 -16.76
CA ALA A 165 -40.83 14.67 -17.19
C ALA A 165 -40.14 13.74 -18.24
N TYR A 166 -39.10 14.23 -18.91
CA TYR A 166 -38.35 13.54 -19.97
C TYR A 166 -36.85 13.37 -19.66
N GLU A 167 -36.40 13.73 -18.45
CA GLU A 167 -35.03 13.45 -18.05
C GLU A 167 -34.88 11.94 -17.77
N LYS A 168 -33.86 11.34 -18.38
CA LYS A 168 -33.50 9.93 -18.19
C LYS A 168 -32.56 9.77 -17.01
#